data_AF-A0A1V4ZW63-F1
#
_entry.id   AF-A0A1V4ZW63-F1
#
_cell.length_a   1.000
_cell.length_b   1.000
_cell.length_c   1.000
_cell.angle_alpha   90.00
_cell.angle_beta   90.00
_cell.angle_gamma   90.00
#
_symmetry.space_group_name_H-M   'P 1'
#
loop_
_entity.id
_entity.type
_entity.pdbx_description
1 polymer ?
#
loop_
_entity_poly.entity_id
_entity_poly.type
_entity_poly.pdbx_seq_one_letter_code
_entity_poly.pdbx_strand_id
1 'polypeptide(L)'
;MNQSNDCHGLENLLQEITDKVYENGFGADGERFRDTKERFSKLIEEIVPYHATRRKDSEFYRIFRSIEAVPACYADPYRQCHEDGRIYDAMQYVLSLSLGQYHKLKNLSRISETDHGLIVNARYDPELGLLADEPDFSNTVV
;
A
#
# COMPACT_ATOMS: atom_id res chain seq x y z
N MET A 1 26.22 9.04 23.21
CA MET A 1 25.19 9.02 24.27
C MET A 1 24.79 10.46 24.54
N ASN A 2 23.53 10.78 24.20
CA ASN A 2 22.69 11.88 24.67
C ASN A 2 23.14 13.35 24.52
N GLN A 3 22.31 14.32 24.16
CA GLN A 3 20.95 14.41 23.60
C GLN A 3 20.72 15.92 23.41
N SER A 4 20.22 16.34 22.25
CA SER A 4 19.10 17.28 22.07
C SER A 4 18.88 18.47 23.04
N ASN A 5 19.89 19.25 23.43
CA ASN A 5 19.68 20.39 24.36
C ASN A 5 19.51 21.77 23.71
N ASP A 6 19.54 21.90 22.37
CA ASP A 6 19.56 23.21 21.72
C ASP A 6 18.18 23.77 21.33
N CYS A 7 17.16 22.90 21.24
CA CYS A 7 15.82 23.31 20.77
C CYS A 7 15.02 24.04 21.86
N HIS A 8 15.15 23.63 23.12
CA HIS A 8 14.41 24.23 24.24
C HIS A 8 14.86 25.66 24.57
N GLY A 9 16.14 26.00 24.32
CA GLY A 9 16.65 27.35 24.58
C GLY A 9 16.05 28.39 23.63
N LEU A 10 15.91 28.03 22.35
CA LEU A 10 15.32 28.91 21.33
C LEU A 10 13.81 29.07 21.53
N GLU A 11 13.11 27.99 21.88
CA GLU A 11 11.67 28.01 22.19
C GLU A 11 11.36 28.96 23.35
N ASN A 12 12.14 28.89 24.43
CA ASN A 12 11.95 29.74 25.60
C ASN A 12 12.21 31.22 25.29
N LEU A 13 13.24 31.53 24.50
CA LEU A 13 13.53 32.89 24.06
C LEU A 13 12.41 33.45 23.17
N LEU A 14 11.87 32.63 22.26
CA LEU A 14 10.76 33.01 21.40
C LEU A 14 9.48 33.27 22.21
N GLN A 15 9.25 32.47 23.25
CA GLN A 15 8.14 32.65 24.17
C GLN A 15 8.28 33.96 24.95
N GLU A 16 9.45 34.26 25.54
CA GLU A 16 9.69 35.52 26.26
C GLU A 16 9.48 36.76 25.37
N ILE A 17 9.98 36.72 24.13
CA ILE A 17 9.81 37.84 23.18
C ILE A 17 8.33 38.02 22.84
N THR A 18 7.62 36.92 22.61
CA THR A 18 6.19 36.94 22.30
C THR A 18 5.38 37.50 23.47
N ASP A 19 5.66 37.02 24.68
CA ASP A 19 4.98 37.46 25.91
C ASP A 19 5.21 38.95 26.17
N LYS A 20 6.41 39.46 25.87
CA LYS A 20 6.72 40.90 25.98
C LYS A 20 6.01 41.76 24.94
N VAL A 21 5.86 41.26 23.70
CA VAL A 21 5.13 41.98 22.64
C VAL A 21 3.64 42.08 22.95
N TYR A 22 3.08 41.06 23.60
CA TYR A 22 1.66 41.01 23.98
C TYR A 22 1.41 41.34 25.47
N GLU A 23 2.40 41.91 26.18
CA GLU A 23 2.33 42.24 27.61
C GLU A 23 1.15 43.17 27.94
N ASN A 24 0.84 44.09 27.03
CA ASN A 24 -0.29 45.02 27.13
C ASN A 24 -1.56 44.53 26.41
N GLY A 25 -1.62 43.24 26.07
CA GLY A 25 -2.71 42.61 25.32
C GLY A 25 -2.74 42.99 23.84
N PHE A 26 -3.83 42.62 23.15
CA PHE A 26 -4.02 42.88 21.71
C PHE A 26 -4.65 44.26 21.42
N GLY A 27 -4.59 45.20 22.37
CA GLY A 27 -5.23 46.51 22.24
C GLY A 27 -6.72 46.41 21.90
N ALA A 28 -7.15 47.12 20.85
CA ALA A 28 -8.55 47.15 20.40
C ALA A 28 -9.09 45.81 19.87
N ASP A 29 -8.21 44.86 19.50
CA ASP A 29 -8.57 43.54 18.96
C ASP A 29 -8.64 42.44 20.04
N GLY A 30 -8.48 42.78 21.32
CA GLY A 30 -8.47 41.82 22.44
C GLY A 30 -9.75 41.00 22.58
N GLU A 31 -10.92 41.61 22.37
CA GLU A 31 -12.19 40.89 22.41
C GLU A 31 -12.32 39.89 21.24
N ARG A 32 -11.85 40.27 20.04
CA ARG A 32 -11.85 39.41 18.86
C ARG A 32 -10.91 38.22 19.01
N PHE A 33 -9.74 38.43 19.61
CA PHE A 33 -8.82 37.34 19.95
C PHE A 33 -9.45 36.37 20.96
N ARG A 34 -10.12 36.89 22.00
CA ARG A 34 -10.75 36.06 23.04
C ARG A 34 -11.89 35.20 22.48
N ASP A 35 -12.78 35.78 21.68
CA ASP A 35 -13.87 35.03 21.02
C ASP A 35 -13.31 33.96 20.06
N THR A 36 -12.28 34.30 19.29
CA THR A 36 -11.62 33.33 18.39
C THR A 36 -11.00 32.18 19.18
N LYS A 37 -10.29 32.49 20.28
CA LYS A 37 -9.65 31.48 21.14
C LYS A 37 -10.67 30.53 21.75
N GLU A 38 -11.78 31.03 22.28
CA GLU A 38 -12.84 30.18 22.84
C GLU A 38 -13.44 29.23 21.81
N ARG A 39 -13.73 29.74 20.60
CA ARG A 39 -14.27 28.91 19.51
C ARG A 39 -13.29 27.83 19.07
N PHE A 40 -12.00 28.18 18.96
CA PHE A 40 -10.97 27.24 18.55
C PHE A 40 -10.70 26.18 19.61
N SER A 41 -10.70 26.53 20.89
CA SER A 41 -10.57 25.56 21.98
C SER A 41 -11.68 24.50 21.94
N LYS A 42 -12.93 24.92 21.74
CA LYS A 42 -14.06 23.99 21.60
C LYS A 42 -13.89 23.07 20.39
N LEU A 43 -13.44 23.61 19.26
CA LEU A 43 -13.16 22.80 18.07
C LEU A 43 -12.08 21.75 18.35
N ILE A 44 -10.98 22.12 19.01
CA ILE A 44 -9.89 21.21 19.37
C ILE A 44 -10.37 20.12 20.34
N GLU A 45 -11.22 20.47 21.31
CA GLU A 45 -11.83 19.50 22.24
C GLU A 45 -12.74 18.48 21.53
N GLU A 46 -13.33 18.86 20.39
CA GLU A 46 -14.14 17.99 19.54
C GLU A 46 -13.31 17.10 18.58
N ILE A 47 -12.02 17.39 18.38
CA ILE A 47 -11.15 16.56 17.54
C ILE A 47 -10.82 15.27 18.28
N VAL A 48 -11.54 14.21 17.93
CA VAL A 48 -11.21 12.85 18.38
C VAL A 48 -10.03 12.28 17.59
N PRO A 49 -9.14 11.49 18.22
CA PRO A 49 -8.08 10.78 17.51
C PRO A 49 -8.66 9.91 16.39
N TYR A 50 -8.01 9.93 15.22
CA TYR A 50 -8.40 9.10 14.10
C TYR A 50 -8.31 7.61 14.49
N HIS A 51 -9.45 6.98 14.76
CA HIS A 51 -9.52 5.55 14.96
C HIS A 51 -9.61 4.86 13.60
N ALA A 52 -8.47 4.38 13.10
CA ALA A 52 -8.43 3.45 11.99
C ALA A 52 -9.32 2.24 12.33
N THR A 53 -10.49 2.16 11.70
CA THR A 53 -11.39 1.01 11.86
C THR A 53 -10.65 -0.16 11.22
N ARG A 54 -10.21 -1.15 12.02
CA ARG A 54 -9.43 -2.33 11.58
C ARG A 54 -9.95 -3.00 10.29
N ARG A 55 -11.25 -2.86 9.99
CA ARG A 55 -11.89 -3.32 8.75
C ARG A 55 -11.31 -2.69 7.46
N LYS A 56 -10.93 -1.42 7.47
CA LYS A 56 -10.40 -0.73 6.27
C LYS A 56 -8.93 -1.09 6.04
N ASP A 57 -8.14 -1.21 7.09
CA ASP A 57 -6.73 -1.59 7.00
C ASP A 57 -6.58 -3.01 6.46
N SER A 58 -7.38 -3.98 6.93
CA SER A 58 -7.27 -5.35 6.43
C SER A 58 -7.67 -5.50 4.96
N GLU A 59 -8.68 -4.74 4.48
CA GLU A 59 -9.04 -4.66 3.06
C GLU A 59 -7.91 -4.04 2.23
N PHE A 60 -7.29 -2.97 2.72
CA PHE A 60 -6.13 -2.32 2.07
C PHE A 60 -4.94 -3.28 1.97
N TYR A 61 -4.55 -3.94 3.06
CA TYR A 61 -3.46 -4.91 3.07
C TYR A 61 -3.77 -6.20 2.29
N ARG A 62 -5.05 -6.55 2.12
CA ARG A 62 -5.46 -7.68 1.27
C ARG A 62 -5.14 -7.43 -0.20
N ILE A 63 -5.18 -6.18 -0.66
CA ILE A 63 -4.81 -5.82 -2.04
C ILE A 63 -3.33 -6.15 -2.31
N PHE A 64 -2.47 -6.03 -1.30
CA PHE A 64 -1.05 -6.37 -1.41
C PHE A 64 -0.74 -7.87 -1.27
N ARG A 65 -1.74 -8.71 -0.95
CA ARG A 65 -1.57 -10.16 -0.97
C ARG A 65 -1.77 -10.68 -2.39
N SER A 66 -0.75 -10.50 -3.22
CA SER A 66 -0.69 -11.10 -4.54
C SER A 66 -0.19 -12.55 -4.47
N ILE A 67 -0.77 -13.40 -5.30
CA ILE A 67 -0.29 -14.77 -5.53
C ILE A 67 0.54 -14.75 -6.81
N GLU A 68 1.77 -15.23 -6.75
CA GLU A 68 2.65 -15.33 -7.91
C GLU A 68 2.22 -16.50 -8.78
N ALA A 69 2.11 -16.25 -10.09
CA ALA A 69 1.69 -17.24 -11.07
C ALA A 69 2.38 -17.00 -12.42
N VAL A 70 2.38 -18.02 -13.28
CA VAL A 70 2.96 -17.98 -14.62
C VAL A 70 1.90 -18.39 -15.64
N PRO A 71 1.68 -17.64 -16.72
CA PRO A 71 0.77 -18.04 -17.80
C PRO A 71 1.21 -19.35 -18.47
N ALA A 72 0.26 -20.17 -18.90
CA ALA A 72 0.54 -21.44 -19.56
C ALA A 72 1.46 -21.29 -20.78
N CYS A 73 1.30 -20.24 -21.59
CA CYS A 73 2.18 -19.96 -22.73
C CYS A 73 3.67 -19.77 -22.36
N TYR A 74 3.99 -19.43 -21.11
CA TYR A 74 5.36 -19.27 -20.62
C TYR A 74 5.81 -20.40 -19.68
N ALA A 75 5.04 -21.47 -19.53
CA ALA A 75 5.37 -22.57 -18.62
C ALA A 75 6.72 -23.25 -18.96
N ASP A 76 6.97 -23.51 -20.25
CA ASP A 76 8.20 -24.15 -20.70
C ASP A 76 9.45 -23.25 -20.56
N PRO A 77 9.48 -22.00 -21.03
CA PRO A 77 10.64 -21.14 -20.82
C PRO A 77 10.89 -20.84 -19.33
N TYR A 78 9.83 -20.77 -18.51
CA TYR A 78 9.96 -20.63 -17.05
C TYR A 78 10.62 -21.85 -16.40
N ARG A 79 10.23 -23.06 -16.82
CA ARG A 79 10.85 -24.31 -16.35
C ARG A 79 12.32 -24.39 -16.74
N GLN A 80 12.65 -24.07 -18.00
CA GLN A 80 14.03 -24.07 -18.48
C GLN A 80 14.91 -23.11 -17.67
N CYS A 81 14.41 -21.92 -17.31
CA CYS A 81 15.17 -20.99 -16.49
C CYS A 81 15.48 -21.56 -15.10
N HIS A 82 14.58 -22.36 -14.51
CA HIS A 82 14.84 -23.05 -13.24
C HIS A 82 15.86 -24.17 -13.39
N GLU A 83 15.75 -24.99 -14.43
CA GLU A 83 16.68 -26.08 -14.73
C GLU A 83 18.11 -25.55 -15.00
N ASP A 84 18.22 -24.41 -15.67
CA ASP A 84 19.50 -23.74 -15.97
C ASP A 84 20.05 -22.92 -14.77
N GLY A 85 19.32 -22.82 -13.66
CA GLY A 85 19.68 -21.98 -12.50
C GLY A 85 19.58 -20.47 -12.75
N ARG A 86 18.92 -20.04 -13.83
CA ARG A 86 18.71 -18.64 -14.22
C ARG A 86 17.46 -18.04 -13.56
N ILE A 87 17.49 -17.95 -12.23
CA ILE A 87 16.32 -17.54 -11.42
C ILE A 87 15.82 -16.13 -11.75
N TYR A 88 16.73 -15.18 -12.00
CA TYR A 88 16.35 -13.82 -12.38
C TYR A 88 15.65 -13.75 -13.74
N ASP A 89 16.05 -14.59 -14.69
CA ASP A 89 15.36 -14.69 -15.98
C ASP A 89 13.96 -15.31 -15.80
N ALA A 90 13.79 -16.23 -14.85
CA ALA A 90 12.49 -16.84 -14.58
C ALA A 90 11.46 -15.81 -14.07
N MET A 91 11.91 -14.81 -13.30
CA MET A 91 11.03 -13.77 -12.74
C MET A 91 10.30 -12.95 -13.82
N GLN A 92 10.83 -12.86 -15.04
CA GLN A 92 10.18 -12.11 -16.13
C GLN A 92 8.84 -12.72 -16.57
N TYR A 93 8.62 -14.01 -16.30
CA TYR A 93 7.41 -14.74 -16.68
C TYR A 93 6.37 -14.77 -15.56
N VAL A 94 6.71 -14.27 -14.37
CA VAL A 94 5.85 -14.29 -13.19
C VAL A 94 4.96 -13.05 -13.19
N LEU A 95 3.68 -13.26 -12.93
CA LEU A 95 2.68 -12.22 -12.73
C LEU A 95 2.01 -12.35 -11.36
N SER A 96 1.54 -11.22 -10.86
CA SER A 96 0.80 -11.12 -9.60
C SER A 96 -0.70 -11.28 -9.85
N LEU A 97 -1.29 -12.33 -9.28
CA LEU A 97 -2.73 -12.54 -9.23
C LEU A 97 -3.33 -11.93 -7.96
N SER A 98 -4.47 -11.28 -8.09
CA SER A 98 -5.33 -11.02 -6.93
C SER A 98 -5.90 -12.34 -6.41
N LEU A 99 -6.23 -12.37 -5.11
CA LEU A 99 -6.87 -13.52 -4.48
C LEU A 99 -8.19 -13.93 -5.19
N GLY A 100 -8.95 -12.95 -5.68
CA GLY A 100 -10.18 -13.18 -6.45
C GLY A 100 -9.93 -13.89 -7.78
N GLN A 101 -8.91 -13.46 -8.53
CA GLN A 101 -8.52 -14.13 -9.78
C GLN A 101 -8.03 -15.55 -9.52
N TYR A 102 -7.21 -15.76 -8.49
CA TYR A 102 -6.77 -17.09 -8.08
C TYR A 102 -7.96 -18.02 -7.78
N HIS A 103 -8.90 -17.60 -6.93
CA HIS A 103 -10.06 -18.44 -6.61
C HIS A 103 -10.94 -18.70 -7.83
N LYS A 104 -11.12 -17.71 -8.72
CA LYS A 104 -11.86 -17.90 -9.98
C LYS A 104 -11.21 -18.97 -10.85
N LEU A 105 -9.90 -18.86 -11.10
CA LEU A 105 -9.16 -19.83 -11.92
C LEU A 105 -9.10 -21.21 -11.26
N LYS A 106 -8.97 -21.27 -9.93
CA LYS A 106 -9.00 -22.52 -9.16
C LYS A 106 -10.34 -23.24 -9.32
N ASN A 107 -11.46 -22.51 -9.18
CA ASN A 107 -12.80 -23.07 -9.35
C ASN A 107 -13.05 -23.58 -10.77
N LEU A 108 -12.40 -22.98 -11.76
CA LEU A 108 -12.44 -23.42 -13.16
C LEU A 108 -11.45 -24.56 -13.47
N SER A 109 -10.71 -25.07 -12.48
CA SER A 109 -9.64 -26.08 -12.66
C SER A 109 -8.57 -25.65 -13.67
N ARG A 110 -8.26 -24.35 -13.74
CA ARG A 110 -7.28 -23.74 -14.65
C ARG A 110 -5.95 -23.41 -13.95
N ILE A 111 -5.65 -24.09 -12.86
CA ILE A 111 -4.44 -23.90 -12.06
C ILE A 111 -3.73 -25.23 -11.95
N SER A 112 -2.43 -25.23 -12.22
CA SER A 112 -1.54 -26.37 -12.03
C SER A 112 -0.40 -25.95 -11.12
N GLU A 113 -0.25 -26.62 -9.99
CA GLU A 113 0.88 -26.43 -9.08
C GLU A 113 2.05 -27.30 -9.56
N THR A 114 3.24 -26.73 -9.62
CA THR A 114 4.49 -27.40 -10.01
C THR A 114 5.55 -27.16 -8.94
N ASP A 115 6.65 -27.91 -8.98
CA ASP A 115 7.76 -27.76 -8.04
C ASP A 115 8.39 -26.36 -8.05
N HIS A 116 8.21 -25.61 -9.13
CA HIS A 116 8.79 -24.27 -9.33
C HIS A 116 7.80 -23.13 -9.17
N GLY A 117 6.50 -23.41 -9.01
CA GLY A 117 5.47 -22.38 -8.89
C GLY A 117 4.14 -22.74 -9.51
N LEU A 118 3.28 -21.74 -9.65
CA LEU A 118 1.89 -21.90 -10.04
C LEU A 118 1.69 -21.53 -11.51
N ILE A 119 1.22 -22.48 -12.31
CA ILE A 119 0.90 -22.27 -13.73
C ILE A 119 -0.60 -22.03 -13.88
N VAL A 120 -0.98 -20.99 -14.63
CA VAL A 120 -2.38 -20.66 -14.94
C VAL A 120 -2.71 -20.85 -16.40
N ASN A 121 -3.75 -21.65 -16.66
CA ASN A 121 -4.34 -21.78 -17.99
C ASN A 121 -5.32 -20.64 -18.24
N ALA A 122 -4.77 -19.50 -18.66
CA ALA A 122 -5.55 -18.36 -19.15
C ALA A 122 -4.75 -17.65 -20.23
N ARG A 123 -5.44 -17.14 -21.24
CA ARG A 123 -4.82 -16.43 -22.36
C ARG A 123 -4.09 -15.20 -21.82
N TYR A 124 -2.86 -15.03 -22.28
CA TYR A 124 -2.04 -13.88 -21.96
C TYR A 124 -1.91 -12.99 -23.19
N ASP A 125 -2.23 -11.71 -23.02
CA ASP A 125 -2.06 -10.68 -24.03
C ASP A 125 -0.93 -9.74 -23.59
N PRO A 126 0.08 -9.46 -24.44
CA PRO A 126 1.20 -8.60 -24.03
C PRO A 126 0.80 -7.15 -23.71
N GLU A 127 -0.31 -6.65 -24.26
CA GLU A 127 -0.79 -5.29 -24.02
C GLU A 127 -1.83 -5.23 -22.89
N LEU A 128 -2.72 -6.23 -22.81
CA LEU A 128 -3.83 -6.26 -21.84
C LEU A 128 -3.54 -7.11 -20.59
N GLY A 129 -2.51 -7.94 -20.61
CA GLY A 129 -2.15 -8.86 -19.54
C GLY A 129 -2.97 -10.15 -19.53
N LEU A 130 -3.23 -10.68 -18.33
CA LEU A 130 -3.89 -11.98 -18.17
C LEU A 130 -5.41 -11.87 -18.34
N LEU A 131 -5.95 -12.50 -19.38
CA LEU A 131 -7.37 -12.59 -19.68
C LEU A 131 -7.98 -13.81 -18.98
N ALA A 132 -8.24 -13.71 -17.67
CA ALA A 132 -8.65 -14.84 -16.81
C ALA A 132 -9.96 -15.55 -17.24
N ASP A 133 -10.79 -14.92 -18.05
CA ASP A 133 -12.02 -15.51 -18.60
C ASP A 133 -11.75 -16.46 -19.77
N GLU A 134 -10.69 -16.19 -20.53
CA GLU A 134 -10.34 -16.93 -21.73
C GLU A 134 -9.28 -17.98 -21.40
N PRO A 135 -9.54 -19.28 -21.63
CA PRO A 135 -8.50 -20.29 -21.49
C PRO A 135 -7.44 -20.11 -22.57
N ASP A 136 -6.22 -20.51 -22.26
CA ASP A 136 -5.15 -20.57 -23.24
C ASP A 136 -5.21 -21.93 -23.96
N PHE A 137 -5.51 -21.88 -25.25
CA PHE A 137 -5.52 -23.07 -26.11
C PHE A 137 -4.17 -23.32 -26.78
N SER A 138 -3.20 -22.41 -26.62
CA SER A 138 -1.93 -22.46 -27.34
C SER A 138 -1.03 -23.62 -26.91
N ASN A 139 -1.28 -24.24 -25.77
CA ASN A 139 -0.65 -25.49 -25.34
C ASN A 139 -1.68 -26.43 -24.69
N THR A 140 -2.43 -27.16 -25.52
CA THR A 140 -3.07 -28.42 -25.08
C THR A 140 -1.98 -29.50 -25.08
N VAL A 141 -1.29 -29.66 -23.97
CA VAL A 141 -0.55 -30.90 -23.71
C VAL A 141 -1.53 -31.83 -22.99
N VAL A 142 -2.01 -32.82 -23.75
CA VAL A 142 -2.65 -34.05 -23.25
C VAL A 142 -1.67 -34.86 -22.42
#